data_AF-A0A9W6LDJ5-F1
#
_entry.id   AF-A0A9W6LDJ5-F1
#
_cell.length_a   1.000
_cell.length_b   1.000
_cell.length_c   1.000
_cell.angle_alpha   90.00
_cell.angle_beta   90.00
_cell.angle_gamma   90.00
#
_symmetry.space_group_name_H-M   'P 1'
#
loop_
_entity.id
_entity.type
_entity.pdbx_description
1 polymer ?
#
loop_
_entity_poly.entity_id
_entity_poly.type
_entity_poly.pdbx_seq_one_letter_code
_entity_poly.pdbx_strand_id
1 'polypeptide(L)'
;MKTAALGAVAAGITREAIAAEKYFPVKADQSLFATINRAKDPAKKSPLEQKHAPVIKAPHTVKAGEPFTVEVTVGEQIHPMGPTHWIEYIELNVGNEPAGRVELQPRGFLHPKVTFTVVVPKEAVPAGKITLVAFQRCNLHGYWEGSLDVTVSG
;
A
#
# COMPACT_ATOMS: atom_id res chain seq x y z
N MET A 1 -13.81 38.74 -33.43
CA MET A 1 -14.56 37.47 -33.34
C MET A 1 -13.89 36.64 -32.25
N LYS A 2 -14.60 36.40 -31.14
CA LYS A 2 -14.15 35.55 -30.03
C LYS A 2 -14.74 34.16 -30.26
N THR A 3 -13.93 33.11 -30.21
CA THR A 3 -14.43 31.74 -30.10
C THR A 3 -13.58 31.02 -29.08
N ALA A 4 -14.14 30.86 -27.87
CA ALA A 4 -13.60 29.98 -26.84
C ALA A 4 -14.23 28.60 -27.04
N ALA A 5 -13.40 27.58 -27.23
CA ALA A 5 -13.83 26.19 -27.17
C ALA A 5 -13.96 25.79 -25.70
N LEU A 6 -15.19 25.61 -25.22
CA LEU A 6 -15.50 24.93 -23.96
C LEU A 6 -15.42 23.42 -24.22
N GLY A 7 -14.29 22.80 -23.87
CA GLY A 7 -14.15 21.35 -23.84
C GLY A 7 -14.91 20.76 -22.65
N ALA A 8 -15.91 19.95 -22.94
CA ALA A 8 -16.70 19.24 -21.93
C ALA A 8 -15.89 18.06 -21.35
N VAL A 9 -15.47 18.19 -20.09
CA VAL A 9 -14.99 17.05 -19.28
C VAL A 9 -15.59 17.18 -17.88
N ALA A 10 -16.84 16.75 -17.69
CA ALA A 10 -17.43 16.73 -16.34
C ALA A 10 -18.52 15.67 -16.11
N ALA A 11 -18.84 14.81 -17.09
CA ALA A 11 -19.99 13.90 -16.97
C ALA A 11 -19.64 12.47 -16.50
N GLY A 12 -18.36 12.07 -16.54
CA GLY A 12 -17.94 10.72 -16.15
C GLY A 12 -17.87 10.51 -14.63
N ILE A 13 -17.36 11.51 -13.91
CA ILE A 13 -17.06 11.44 -12.47
C ILE A 13 -18.34 11.36 -11.63
N THR A 14 -19.47 11.86 -12.15
CA THR A 14 -20.72 11.98 -11.39
C THR A 14 -21.46 10.65 -11.25
N ARG A 15 -21.46 9.78 -12.26
CA ARG A 15 -22.23 8.53 -12.21
C ARG A 15 -21.63 7.49 -11.27
N GLU A 16 -20.31 7.35 -11.27
CA GLU A 16 -19.60 6.40 -10.41
C GLU A 16 -19.67 6.81 -8.94
N ALA A 17 -19.50 8.11 -8.65
CA ALA A 17 -19.67 8.66 -7.31
C ALA A 17 -21.11 8.46 -6.76
N ILE A 18 -22.14 8.69 -7.59
CA ILE A 18 -23.55 8.46 -7.22
C ILE A 18 -23.84 6.97 -6.98
N ALA A 19 -23.25 6.07 -7.78
CA ALA A 19 -23.43 4.63 -7.57
C ALA A 19 -22.75 4.16 -6.28
N ALA A 20 -21.55 4.65 -5.98
CA ALA A 20 -20.85 4.33 -4.74
C ALA A 20 -21.65 4.80 -3.50
N GLU A 21 -22.18 6.03 -3.50
CA GLU A 21 -23.03 6.52 -2.40
C GLU A 21 -24.36 5.77 -2.24
N LYS A 22 -24.94 5.31 -3.35
CA LYS A 22 -26.24 4.61 -3.33
C LYS A 22 -26.13 3.14 -2.95
N TYR A 23 -25.04 2.47 -3.33
CA TYR A 23 -24.92 1.01 -3.23
C TYR A 23 -23.93 0.54 -2.16
N PHE A 24 -23.06 1.41 -1.63
CA PHE A 24 -22.22 1.07 -0.47
C PHE A 24 -22.80 1.65 0.83
N PRO A 25 -23.06 0.80 1.85
CA PRO A 25 -23.68 1.24 3.10
C PRO A 25 -22.74 2.03 4.03
N VAL A 26 -21.44 2.10 3.72
CA VAL A 26 -20.43 2.74 4.57
C VAL A 26 -19.85 3.94 3.85
N LYS A 27 -19.97 5.13 4.45
CA LYS A 27 -19.33 6.34 3.96
C LYS A 27 -17.81 6.19 4.07
N ALA A 28 -17.11 6.31 2.94
CA ALA A 28 -15.67 6.34 2.85
C ALA A 28 -15.19 7.77 2.55
N ASP A 29 -14.12 8.21 3.22
CA ASP A 29 -13.46 9.47 2.90
C ASP A 29 -12.74 9.34 1.55
N GLN A 30 -13.32 9.96 0.52
CA GLN A 30 -12.83 9.88 -0.85
C GLN A 30 -11.44 10.50 -1.01
N SER A 31 -11.02 11.39 -0.12
CA SER A 31 -9.69 12.00 -0.19
C SER A 31 -8.58 10.96 0.03
N LEU A 32 -8.84 9.90 0.79
CA LEU A 32 -7.90 8.80 1.02
C LEU A 32 -7.66 7.95 -0.24
N PHE A 33 -8.53 8.05 -1.24
CA PHE A 33 -8.42 7.33 -2.51
C PHE A 33 -7.80 8.18 -3.62
N ALA A 34 -7.64 9.49 -3.40
CA ALA A 34 -7.11 10.40 -4.41
C ALA A 34 -5.61 10.20 -4.65
N THR A 35 -4.86 9.79 -3.63
CA THR A 35 -3.40 9.58 -3.68
C THR A 35 -2.96 8.47 -2.72
N ILE A 36 -1.64 8.22 -2.66
CA ILE A 36 -1.02 7.30 -1.71
C ILE A 36 -0.82 7.99 -0.35
N ASN A 37 -1.47 7.46 0.68
CA ASN A 37 -1.32 7.92 2.06
C ASN A 37 -0.03 7.37 2.69
N ARG A 38 0.55 8.17 3.59
CA ARG A 38 1.73 7.81 4.38
C ARG A 38 1.53 8.30 5.80
N ALA A 39 2.16 7.62 6.76
CA ALA A 39 2.25 8.15 8.12
C ALA A 39 3.01 9.49 8.10
N LYS A 40 2.38 10.56 8.60
CA LYS A 40 2.97 11.90 8.61
C LYS A 40 4.13 12.01 9.59
N ASP A 41 3.97 11.40 10.76
CA ASP A 41 5.00 11.28 11.78
C ASP A 41 5.06 9.81 12.25
N PRO A 42 6.08 9.04 11.85
CA PRO A 42 6.23 7.65 12.25
C PRO A 42 6.29 7.43 13.77
N ALA A 43 6.73 8.42 14.56
CA ALA A 43 6.79 8.32 16.01
C ALA A 43 5.45 8.66 16.69
N LYS A 44 4.52 9.32 15.98
CA LYS A 44 3.23 9.80 16.51
C LYS A 44 2.10 9.58 15.52
N LYS A 45 1.90 8.31 15.14
CA LYS A 45 0.83 7.92 14.22
C LYS A 45 -0.55 8.15 14.85
N SER A 46 -1.45 8.72 14.07
CA SER A 46 -2.89 8.78 14.37
C SER A 46 -3.50 7.37 14.37
N PRO A 47 -4.71 7.17 14.94
CA PRO A 47 -5.38 5.88 14.92
C PRO A 47 -5.62 5.31 13.52
N LEU A 48 -5.80 6.17 12.51
CA LEU A 48 -5.96 5.75 11.12
C LEU A 48 -4.62 5.20 10.59
N GLU A 49 -3.53 5.94 10.80
CA GLU A 49 -2.18 5.55 10.37
C GLU A 49 -1.72 4.27 11.07
N GLN A 50 -1.95 4.13 12.38
CA GLN A 50 -1.59 2.93 13.16
C GLN A 50 -2.22 1.65 12.62
N LYS A 51 -3.38 1.74 11.96
CA LYS A 51 -4.11 0.60 11.41
C LYS A 51 -3.88 0.35 9.93
N HIS A 52 -3.39 1.32 9.18
CA HIS A 52 -3.34 1.23 7.71
C HIS A 52 -1.96 1.40 7.12
N ALA A 53 -1.01 2.04 7.81
CA ALA A 53 0.36 2.09 7.33
C ALA A 53 0.95 0.67 7.30
N PRO A 54 1.49 0.20 6.16
CA PRO A 54 2.23 -1.04 6.10
C PRO A 54 3.45 -1.00 7.03
N VAL A 55 3.62 -2.06 7.81
CA VAL A 55 4.78 -2.31 8.67
C VAL A 55 5.62 -3.38 8.00
N ILE A 56 6.84 -3.02 7.63
CA ILE A 56 7.81 -3.91 6.99
C ILE A 56 8.80 -4.39 8.04
N LYS A 57 9.00 -5.71 8.12
CA LYS A 57 10.05 -6.34 8.93
C LYS A 57 10.97 -7.15 8.02
N ALA A 58 12.24 -6.79 8.01
CA ALA A 58 13.30 -7.47 7.28
C ALA A 58 14.61 -7.39 8.07
N PRO A 59 15.63 -8.22 7.76
CA PRO A 59 16.98 -8.02 8.28
C PRO A 59 17.51 -6.64 7.93
N HIS A 60 18.29 -6.02 8.84
CA HIS A 60 18.90 -4.71 8.58
C HIS A 60 19.97 -4.77 7.47
N THR A 61 20.69 -5.89 7.41
CA THR A 61 21.69 -6.18 6.38
C THR A 61 21.40 -7.54 5.75
N VAL A 62 21.42 -7.59 4.42
CA VAL A 62 21.29 -8.81 3.62
C VAL A 62 22.48 -8.97 2.68
N LYS A 63 22.61 -10.13 2.04
CA LYS A 63 23.65 -10.37 1.04
C LYS A 63 23.06 -10.35 -0.37
N ALA A 64 23.75 -9.72 -1.32
CA ALA A 64 23.36 -9.75 -2.71
C ALA A 64 23.34 -11.19 -3.25
N GLY A 65 22.32 -11.53 -4.03
CA GLY A 65 22.13 -12.86 -4.61
C GLY A 65 21.65 -13.95 -3.64
N GLU A 66 21.58 -13.68 -2.34
CA GLU A 66 21.04 -14.62 -1.34
C GLU A 66 19.58 -14.28 -0.98
N PRO A 67 18.71 -15.29 -0.79
CA PRO A 67 17.33 -15.04 -0.39
C PRO A 67 17.25 -14.54 1.05
N PHE A 68 16.36 -13.58 1.29
CA PHE A 68 15.99 -13.12 2.62
C PHE A 68 14.48 -12.96 2.76
N THR A 69 14.01 -12.96 4.01
CA THR A 69 12.58 -12.88 4.31
C THR A 69 12.17 -11.43 4.57
N VAL A 70 11.07 -11.02 3.94
CA VAL A 70 10.39 -9.75 4.20
C VAL A 70 8.96 -10.05 4.65
N GLU A 71 8.61 -9.64 5.87
CA GLU A 71 7.24 -9.68 6.35
C GLU A 71 6.61 -8.29 6.22
N VAL A 72 5.42 -8.22 5.63
CA VAL A 72 4.61 -7.00 5.56
C VAL A 72 3.31 -7.25 6.31
N THR A 73 2.99 -6.39 7.27
CA THR A 73 1.72 -6.40 8.02
C THR A 73 1.02 -5.06 7.84
N VAL A 74 -0.29 -5.05 7.63
CA VAL A 74 -1.05 -3.79 7.59
C VAL A 74 -1.47 -3.38 8.99
N GLY A 75 -0.87 -2.28 9.45
CA GLY A 75 -1.06 -1.69 10.76
C GLY A 75 -0.14 -2.26 11.85
N GLU A 76 0.40 -1.38 12.69
CA GLU A 76 1.00 -1.74 13.98
C GLU A 76 -0.09 -2.25 14.93
N GLN A 77 -1.26 -1.62 14.87
CA GLN A 77 -2.51 -2.20 15.32
C GLN A 77 -3.15 -2.90 14.12
N ILE A 78 -3.11 -4.23 14.11
CA ILE A 78 -3.52 -5.05 12.96
C ILE A 78 -4.92 -4.65 12.48
N HIS A 79 -5.02 -4.37 11.18
CA HIS A 79 -6.28 -4.02 10.53
C HIS A 79 -7.29 -5.19 10.56
N PRO A 80 -8.60 -4.93 10.81
CA PRO A 80 -9.62 -5.98 10.81
C PRO A 80 -10.01 -6.41 9.39
N MET A 81 -10.05 -7.72 9.15
CA MET A 81 -10.47 -8.29 7.86
C MET A 81 -11.94 -8.73 7.88
N GLY A 82 -12.87 -7.79 7.90
CA GLY A 82 -14.31 -8.08 7.96
C GLY A 82 -14.97 -8.34 6.60
N PRO A 83 -16.30 -8.61 6.57
CA PRO A 83 -17.07 -8.71 5.34
C PRO A 83 -17.34 -7.36 4.66
N THR A 84 -17.23 -6.24 5.38
CA THR A 84 -17.54 -4.87 4.90
C THR A 84 -16.34 -3.93 4.93
N HIS A 85 -15.26 -4.31 5.61
CA HIS A 85 -14.04 -3.52 5.76
C HIS A 85 -12.84 -4.48 5.79
N TRP A 86 -11.98 -4.43 4.80
CA TRP A 86 -10.85 -5.34 4.63
C TRP A 86 -9.72 -4.68 3.83
N ILE A 87 -8.54 -5.29 3.90
CA ILE A 87 -7.41 -5.01 3.01
C ILE A 87 -7.55 -5.89 1.78
N GLU A 88 -7.54 -5.28 0.60
CA GLU A 88 -7.68 -5.99 -0.67
C GLU A 88 -6.38 -6.63 -1.13
N TYR A 89 -5.24 -5.96 -0.94
CA TYR A 89 -3.95 -6.50 -1.32
C TYR A 89 -2.82 -5.94 -0.47
N ILE A 90 -1.71 -6.68 -0.49
CA ILE A 90 -0.39 -6.22 -0.05
C ILE A 90 0.59 -6.46 -1.19
N GLU A 91 1.26 -5.41 -1.62
CA GLU A 91 2.28 -5.41 -2.67
C GLU A 91 3.62 -5.00 -2.07
N LEU A 92 4.69 -5.72 -2.42
CA LEU A 92 6.06 -5.41 -2.03
C LEU A 92 6.87 -5.08 -3.28
N ASN A 93 7.57 -3.96 -3.22
CA ASN A 93 8.47 -3.48 -4.25
C ASN A 93 9.90 -3.34 -3.68
N VAL A 94 10.89 -3.52 -4.54
CA VAL A 94 12.29 -3.15 -4.27
C VAL A 94 12.56 -1.87 -5.07
N GLY A 95 12.62 -0.73 -4.38
CA GLY A 95 12.59 0.57 -5.02
C GLY A 95 11.27 0.79 -5.77
N ASN A 96 11.36 0.97 -7.08
CA ASN A 96 10.22 1.11 -7.99
C ASN A 96 9.86 -0.18 -8.74
N GLU A 97 10.55 -1.29 -8.48
CA GLU A 97 10.31 -2.57 -9.15
C GLU A 97 9.39 -3.48 -8.31
N PRO A 98 8.22 -3.89 -8.82
CA PRO A 98 7.34 -4.81 -8.10
C PRO A 98 7.97 -6.19 -7.93
N ALA A 99 8.14 -6.61 -6.67
CA ALA A 99 8.68 -7.93 -6.34
C ALA A 99 7.57 -8.99 -6.18
N GLY A 100 6.39 -8.57 -5.74
CA GLY A 100 5.24 -9.46 -5.64
C GLY A 100 4.02 -8.80 -5.00
N ARG A 101 2.87 -9.41 -5.21
CA ARG A 101 1.59 -8.96 -4.67
C ARG A 101 0.73 -10.14 -4.28
N VAL A 102 0.06 -10.00 -3.14
CA VAL A 102 -0.90 -10.99 -2.65
C VAL A 102 -2.24 -10.30 -2.50
N GLU A 103 -3.23 -10.83 -3.21
CA GLU A 103 -4.63 -10.46 -3.09
C GLU A 103 -5.25 -11.17 -1.88
N LEU A 104 -5.98 -10.42 -1.08
CA LEU A 104 -6.63 -10.87 0.15
C LEU A 104 -8.14 -10.75 -0.03
N GLN A 105 -8.87 -11.76 0.44
CA GLN A 105 -10.32 -11.79 0.37
C GLN A 105 -10.96 -11.33 1.69
N PRO A 106 -12.14 -10.69 1.64
CA PRO A 106 -12.92 -10.42 2.84
C PRO A 106 -13.35 -11.75 3.50
N ARG A 107 -13.96 -11.64 4.70
CA ARG A 107 -14.57 -12.72 5.54
C ARG A 107 -13.80 -13.11 6.81
N GLY A 108 -12.63 -12.56 7.05
CA GLY A 108 -11.93 -12.70 8.33
C GLY A 108 -11.17 -14.01 8.52
N PHE A 109 -10.92 -14.72 7.42
CA PHE A 109 -10.11 -15.94 7.46
C PHE A 109 -8.62 -15.67 7.54
N LEU A 110 -8.18 -14.45 7.22
CA LEU A 110 -6.78 -14.05 7.19
C LEU A 110 -6.58 -12.78 8.02
N HIS A 111 -5.39 -12.66 8.62
CA HIS A 111 -4.83 -11.36 8.96
C HIS A 111 -4.16 -10.75 7.71
N PRO A 112 -4.11 -9.42 7.57
CA PRO A 112 -3.44 -8.76 6.45
C PRO A 112 -1.94 -8.74 6.71
N LYS A 113 -1.33 -9.92 6.63
CA LYS A 113 0.09 -10.19 6.84
C LYS A 113 0.57 -11.14 5.75
N VAL A 114 1.66 -10.78 5.08
CA VAL A 114 2.25 -11.58 4.00
C VAL A 114 3.75 -11.67 4.22
N THR A 115 4.31 -12.83 3.91
CA THR A 115 5.75 -13.08 3.94
C THR A 115 6.24 -13.34 2.52
N PHE A 116 7.24 -12.58 2.10
CA PHE A 116 7.92 -12.73 0.83
C PHE A 116 9.33 -13.28 1.05
N THR A 117 9.79 -14.14 0.16
CA THR A 117 11.20 -14.51 0.04
C THR A 117 11.78 -13.75 -1.14
N VAL A 118 12.67 -12.82 -0.87
CA VAL A 118 13.21 -11.86 -1.83
C VAL A 118 14.68 -12.18 -2.10
N VAL A 119 15.10 -12.08 -3.36
CA VAL A 119 16.51 -12.10 -3.77
C VAL A 119 16.79 -10.79 -4.50
N VAL A 120 17.90 -10.13 -4.17
CA VAL A 120 18.31 -8.89 -4.82
C VAL A 120 19.63 -9.13 -5.56
N PRO A 121 19.67 -8.99 -6.89
CA PRO A 121 20.91 -9.18 -7.65
C PRO A 121 21.90 -8.05 -7.34
N LYS A 122 23.20 -8.35 -7.41
CA LYS A 122 24.27 -7.40 -7.07
C LYS A 122 24.22 -6.13 -7.93
N GLU A 123 23.84 -6.28 -9.19
CA GLU A 123 23.73 -5.20 -10.17
C GLU A 123 22.62 -4.20 -9.81
N ALA A 124 21.61 -4.61 -9.04
CA ALA A 124 20.52 -3.77 -8.59
C ALA A 124 20.87 -2.91 -7.35
N VAL A 125 22.08 -3.02 -6.81
CA VAL A 125 22.47 -2.35 -5.56
C VAL A 125 23.72 -1.46 -5.71
N PRO A 126 23.71 -0.45 -6.61
CA PRO A 126 24.88 0.37 -6.88
C PRO A 126 25.37 1.18 -5.66
N ALA A 127 24.49 1.42 -4.68
CA ALA A 127 24.78 2.20 -3.48
C ALA A 127 24.90 1.36 -2.18
N GLY A 128 24.97 0.03 -2.27
CA GLY A 128 25.06 -0.84 -1.09
C GLY A 128 23.79 -0.83 -0.21
N LYS A 129 22.69 -0.29 -0.73
CA LYS A 129 21.39 -0.23 -0.07
C LYS A 129 20.26 -0.34 -1.08
N ILE A 130 19.14 -0.87 -0.61
CA ILE A 130 17.84 -0.81 -1.29
C ILE A 130 16.79 -0.26 -0.34
N THR A 131 15.69 0.22 -0.90
CA THR A 131 14.49 0.57 -0.13
C THR A 131 13.40 -0.44 -0.47
N LEU A 132 12.93 -1.18 0.53
CA LEU A 132 11.71 -1.96 0.42
C LEU A 132 10.52 -1.00 0.52
N VAL A 133 9.58 -1.07 -0.42
CA VAL A 133 8.37 -0.25 -0.43
C VAL A 133 7.16 -1.16 -0.45
N ALA A 134 6.31 -1.06 0.55
CA ALA A 134 5.09 -1.85 0.65
C ALA A 134 3.87 -0.98 0.39
N PHE A 135 2.97 -1.45 -0.47
CA PHE A 135 1.68 -0.84 -0.75
C PHE A 135 0.55 -1.73 -0.25
N GLN A 136 -0.54 -1.11 0.20
CA GLN A 136 -1.80 -1.80 0.44
C GLN A 136 -2.97 -0.94 0.00
N ARG A 137 -4.11 -1.60 -0.25
CA ARG A 137 -5.40 -0.93 -0.42
C ARG A 137 -6.41 -1.43 0.60
N CYS A 138 -6.98 -0.51 1.36
CA CYS A 138 -8.15 -0.74 2.19
C CYS A 138 -9.39 -0.34 1.41
N ASN A 139 -10.41 -1.19 1.39
CA ASN A 139 -11.63 -0.92 0.62
C ASN A 139 -12.37 0.35 1.08
N LEU A 140 -12.16 0.81 2.32
CA LEU A 140 -12.78 2.02 2.90
C LEU A 140 -11.83 3.19 3.15
N HIS A 141 -10.53 2.93 3.27
CA HIS A 141 -9.54 3.93 3.69
C HIS A 141 -8.40 4.11 2.68
N GLY A 142 -8.62 3.70 1.44
CA GLY A 142 -7.76 4.04 0.31
C GLY A 142 -6.41 3.35 0.30
N TYR A 143 -5.41 4.02 -0.30
CA TYR A 143 -4.10 3.46 -0.60
C TYR A 143 -3.07 3.90 0.42
N TRP A 144 -2.21 2.99 0.88
CA TRP A 144 -1.16 3.32 1.85
C TRP A 144 0.18 2.75 1.47
N GLU A 145 1.23 3.47 1.83
CA GLU A 145 2.61 3.09 1.63
C GLU A 145 3.38 3.07 2.95
N GLY A 146 4.25 2.07 3.10
CA GLY A 146 5.32 2.04 4.10
C GLY A 146 6.64 1.71 3.40
N SER A 147 7.76 2.14 3.98
CA SER A 147 9.09 1.88 3.41
C SER A 147 10.11 1.52 4.48
N LEU A 148 11.10 0.70 4.12
CA LEU A 148 12.21 0.32 4.97
C LEU A 148 13.49 0.22 4.16
N ASP A 149 14.52 0.97 4.56
CA ASP A 149 15.86 0.84 3.99
C ASP A 149 16.56 -0.41 4.54
N VAL A 150 17.20 -1.15 3.64
CA VAL A 150 17.98 -2.36 3.94
C VAL A 150 19.37 -2.23 3.33
N THR A 151 20.40 -2.45 4.14
CA THR A 151 21.78 -2.51 3.65
C THR A 151 21.99 -3.82 2.92
N VAL A 152 22.67 -3.76 1.77
CA VAL A 152 23.05 -4.95 1.01
C VAL A 152 24.57 -5.02 0.97
N SER A 153 25.08 -6.17 1.40
CA SER A 153 26.48 -6.54 1.36
C SER A 153 26.74 -7.51 0.21
N GLY A 154 27.88 -7.37 -0.47
CA GLY A 154 28.28 -8.31 -1.53
C GLY A 154 28.10 -7.75 -2.93
#